data_AF-A0A382LI54-F1
#
_entry.id   AF-A0A382LI54-F1
#
_cell.length_a   1.000
_cell.length_b   1.000
_cell.length_c   1.000
_cell.angle_alpha   90.00
_cell.angle_beta   90.00
_cell.angle_gamma   90.00
#
_symmetry.space_group_name_H-M   'P 1'
#
loop_
_entity.id
_entity.type
_entity.pdbx_description
1 polymer ?
#
loop_
_entity_poly.entity_id
_entity_poly.type
_entity_poly.pdbx_seq_one_letter_code
_entity_poly.pdbx_strand_id
1 'polypeptide(L)' 'VNIPKEINRFCPKCNKHTTQKISIYKAGKRRGTAAGERRHALRKKGYGG' A
#
# COMPACT_ATOMS: atom_id res chain seq x y z
N VAL A 1 8.38 12.78 -16.07
CA VAL A 1 9.26 13.10 -14.91
C VAL A 1 10.15 11.89 -14.63
N ASN A 2 11.47 12.06 -14.66
CA ASN A 2 12.43 10.97 -14.46
C ASN A 2 12.84 10.95 -12.99
N ILE A 3 12.57 9.85 -12.29
CA ILE A 3 12.98 9.63 -10.90
C ILE A 3 14.15 8.65 -10.88
N PRO A 4 15.26 8.96 -10.18
CA PRO A 4 16.38 8.03 -10.04
C PRO A 4 15.98 6.78 -9.26
N LYS A 5 16.61 5.65 -9.58
CA LYS A 5 16.34 4.35 -8.91
C LYS A 5 16.79 4.34 -7.45
N GLU A 6 17.74 5.21 -7.10
CA GLU A 6 18.34 5.32 -5.77
C GLU A 6 18.50 6.80 -5.38
N ILE A 7 18.21 7.14 -4.12
CA ILE A 7 18.39 8.49 -3.58
C ILE A 7 19.04 8.39 -2.20
N ASN A 8 19.96 9.31 -1.89
CA ASN A 8 20.49 9.46 -0.54
C ASN A 8 19.48 10.22 0.34
N ARG A 9 18.88 9.53 1.32
CA ARG A 9 17.90 10.09 2.25
C ARG A 9 18.22 9.69 3.68
N PHE A 10 17.86 10.55 4.63
CA PHE A 10 17.90 10.23 6.06
C PHE A 10 17.06 8.98 6.37
N CYS A 11 17.67 8.00 7.04
CA CYS A 11 16.98 6.83 7.55
C CYS A 11 16.65 7.03 9.04
N PRO A 12 15.36 7.09 9.44
CA PRO A 12 14.98 7.30 10.84
C PRO A 12 15.32 6.12 11.76
N LYS A 13 15.57 4.93 11.21
CA LYS A 13 16.00 3.76 12.01
C LYS A 13 17.50 3.74 12.29
N CYS A 14 18.30 4.31 11.38
CA CYS A 14 19.77 4.27 11.45
C CYS A 14 20.38 5.61 11.89
N ASN A 15 19.57 6.66 12.01
CA ASN A 15 19.97 8.03 12.35
C ASN A 15 21.10 8.60 11.47
N LYS A 16 21.16 8.17 10.20
CA LYS A 16 22.15 8.64 9.22
C LYS A 16 21.56 8.69 7.81
N HIS A 17 22.21 9.45 6.94
CA HIS A 17 21.89 9.50 5.51
C HIS A 17 22.41 8.24 4.83
N THR A 18 21.54 7.59 4.05
CA THR A 18 21.82 6.31 3.39
C THR A 18 21.21 6.31 2.00
N THR A 19 21.84 5.57 1.09
CA THR A 19 21.31 5.30 -0.25
C THR A 19 20.10 4.37 -0.13
N GLN A 20 18.92 4.85 -0.52
CA GLN A 20 17.66 4.11 -0.46
C GLN A 20 17.15 3.85 -1.88
N LYS A 21 16.74 2.61 -2.13
CA LYS A 21 16.10 2.22 -3.40
C LYS A 21 14.66 2.71 -3.44
N ILE A 22 14.30 3.38 -4.52
CA ILE A 22 12.95 3.91 -4.71
C ILE A 22 12.12 2.90 -5.50
N SER A 23 10.89 2.70 -5.05
CA SER A 23 9.87 1.97 -5.78
C SER A 23 8.59 2.80 -5.84
N ILE A 24 7.89 2.73 -6.97
CA ILE A 24 6.59 3.36 -7.10
C ILE A 24 5.59 2.49 -6.35
N TYR A 25 4.88 3.11 -5.40
CA TYR A 25 3.82 2.42 -4.66
C TYR A 25 2.73 1.93 -5.62
N LYS A 26 2.30 0.68 -5.44
CA LYS A 26 1.14 0.10 -6.10
C LYS A 26 0.19 -0.41 -5.02
N ALA A 27 -1.08 -0.03 -5.12
CA ALA A 27 -2.10 -0.54 -4.22
C ALA A 27 -2.22 -2.07 -4.37
N GLY A 28 -2.20 -2.78 -3.24
CA GLY A 28 -2.40 -4.23 -3.22
C GLY A 28 -3.86 -4.62 -3.45
N LYS A 29 -4.09 -5.92 -3.70
CA LYS A 29 -5.45 -6.49 -3.77
C LYS A 29 -6.18 -6.28 -2.43
N ARG A 30 -7.45 -5.91 -2.50
CA ARG A 30 -8.29 -5.77 -1.30
C ARG A 30 -8.41 -7.11 -0.56
N ARG A 31 -8.25 -7.08 0.76
CA ARG A 31 -8.33 -8.28 1.61
C ARG A 31 -9.79 -8.61 1.95
N GLY A 32 -10.20 -9.85 1.71
CA GLY A 32 -11.56 -10.34 2.01
C GLY A 32 -11.98 -10.24 3.48
N THR A 33 -11.02 -10.36 4.41
CA THR A 33 -11.29 -10.25 5.85
C THR A 33 -11.36 -8.81 6.34
N ALA A 34 -11.12 -7.81 5.49
CA ALA A 34 -11.25 -6.42 5.87
C ALA A 34 -12.70 -6.13 6.31
N ALA A 35 -12.89 -5.26 7.30
CA ALA A 35 -14.22 -4.96 7.85
C ALA A 35 -15.19 -4.47 6.76
N GLY A 36 -14.73 -3.60 5.85
CA GLY A 36 -15.53 -3.10 4.73
C GLY A 36 -15.94 -4.20 3.75
N GLU A 37 -15.01 -5.11 3.41
CA GLU A 37 -15.30 -6.21 2.48
C GLU A 37 -16.27 -7.21 3.11
N ARG A 38 -16.13 -7.52 4.41
CA ARG A 38 -17.08 -8.36 5.15
C ARG A 38 -18.48 -7.74 5.19
N ARG A 39 -18.59 -6.44 5.50
CA ARG A 39 -19.87 -5.72 5.49
C ARG A 39 -20.50 -5.72 4.10
N HIS A 40 -19.69 -5.49 3.06
CA HIS A 40 -20.15 -5.49 1.68
C HIS A 40 -20.64 -6.87 1.24
N ALA A 41 -19.91 -7.94 1.60
CA ALA A 41 -20.31 -9.31 1.35
C ALA A 41 -21.63 -9.66 2.05
N LEU A 42 -21.84 -9.20 3.29
CA LEU A 42 -23.12 -9.37 4.01
C LEU A 42 -24.27 -8.62 3.32
N ARG A 43 -24.04 -7.37 2.92
CA ARG A 43 -25.05 -6.55 2.21
C ARG A 43 -25.43 -7.14 0.85
N LYS A 44 -24.50 -7.82 0.19
CA LYS A 44 -24.71 -8.50 -1.08
C LYS A 44 -25.49 -9.82 -0.97
N LYS A 45 -25.74 -10.34 0.24
CA LYS A 45 -26.54 -11.55 0.43
C LYS A 45 -28.03 -11.21 0.25
N GLY A 46 -28.73 -11.96 -0.59
CA GLY A 46 -30.17 -11.78 -0.86
C GLY A 46 -30.48 -11.67 -2.36
N TYR A 47 -31.69 -11.22 -2.69
CA TYR A 47 -32.09 -10.92 -4.07
C TYR A 47 -31.45 -9.60 -4.47
N GLY A 48 -30.36 -9.70 -5.24
CA GLY A 48 -29.35 -8.67 -5.38
C GLY A 48 -29.84 -7.34 -5.98
N GLY A 49 -29.38 -6.26 -5.35
CA GLY A 49 -29.25 -4.91 -5.89
C GLY A 49 -27.85 -4.37 -5.58
#